data_AF-A0AAV7QHH0-F1
#
_entry.id   AF-A0AAV7QHH0-F1
#
_cell.length_a   1.000
_cell.length_b   1.000
_cell.length_c   1.000
_cell.angle_alpha   90.00
_cell.angle_beta   90.00
_cell.angle_gamma   90.00
#
_symmetry.space_group_name_H-M   'P 1'
#
loop_
_entity.id
_entity.type
_entity.pdbx_description
1 polymer ?
#
loop_
_entity_poly.entity_id
_entity_poly.type
_entity_poly.pdbx_seq_one_letter_code
_entity_poly.pdbx_strand_id
1 'polypeptide(L)'
;MIKEINENSLSKQKRACVNGVNPYPIYAAVEKRNIINENKNASGTWFEFTPHDSGFPDYGAFVNTEVVGSKFKGGDITIKGAEKTICYLRGLWGSALADEHEIKTYIKDKKHPTTMDRILQEITTVSRRIGGMDAYITSLTLETKSMQAEIASFQSRVTGLEQRMGLVEAETTMSRDRDQDLLYLRSKLTDMEDRSQRDNIRLHGILENEEGADMQYFLNSALPKLTSLDFDPPIEFQRAHRVGPKRSGNPSRPRPIIACLLRHNQTRQILQAAHKHGPFQMDQHDIRITADYSKETNDRRKAFLAL
;
A
#
# COMPACT_ATOMS: atom_id res chain seq x y z
N MET A 1 -43.07 8.08 71.77
CA MET A 1 -43.96 8.44 72.89
C MET A 1 -45.13 9.22 72.30
N ILE A 2 -46.21 8.52 71.91
CA ILE A 2 -47.41 9.16 71.37
C ILE A 2 -48.16 9.72 72.57
N LYS A 3 -48.11 11.04 72.76
CA LYS A 3 -48.95 11.72 73.76
C LYS A 3 -50.41 11.42 73.41
N GLU A 4 -51.21 11.06 74.40
CA GLU A 4 -52.66 10.84 74.25
C GLU A 4 -53.28 11.90 73.34
N ILE A 5 -54.12 11.47 72.40
CA ILE A 5 -54.81 12.38 71.49
C ILE A 5 -55.72 13.25 72.35
N ASN A 6 -55.45 14.56 72.38
CA ASN A 6 -56.27 15.50 73.13
C ASN A 6 -57.64 15.60 72.45
N GLU A 7 -58.64 14.93 73.03
CA GLU A 7 -60.03 14.95 72.56
C GLU A 7 -60.81 16.22 73.00
N ASN A 8 -60.14 17.18 73.65
CA ASN A 8 -60.80 18.44 73.98
C ASN A 8 -61.11 19.26 72.73
N SER A 9 -62.15 20.08 72.84
CA SER A 9 -62.61 20.96 71.77
C SER A 9 -62.28 22.42 72.08
N LEU A 10 -62.33 23.28 71.05
CA LEU A 10 -61.98 24.69 71.20
C LEU A 10 -62.98 25.43 72.10
N SER A 11 -64.26 25.07 72.06
CA SER A 11 -65.28 25.64 72.96
C SER A 11 -65.01 25.38 74.44
N LYS A 12 -64.31 24.30 74.82
CA LYS A 12 -63.96 24.05 76.23
C LYS A 12 -63.01 25.11 76.80
N GLN A 13 -62.30 25.85 75.95
CA GLN A 13 -61.41 26.92 76.37
C GLN A 13 -62.15 28.20 76.78
N LYS A 14 -63.47 28.31 76.53
CA LYS A 14 -64.31 29.45 76.95
C LYS A 14 -64.10 29.80 78.42
N ARG A 15 -64.09 28.79 79.31
CA ARG A 15 -63.92 28.98 80.77
C ARG A 15 -62.59 29.64 81.13
N ALA A 16 -61.52 29.30 80.41
CA ALA A 16 -60.20 29.86 80.64
C ALA A 16 -60.09 31.34 80.21
N CYS A 17 -61.06 31.84 79.43
CA CYS A 17 -61.06 33.17 78.85
C CYS A 17 -61.92 34.20 79.61
N VAL A 18 -62.74 33.77 80.59
CA VAL A 18 -63.79 34.63 81.21
C VAL A 18 -63.22 35.79 82.04
N ASN A 19 -62.10 35.58 82.72
CA ASN A 19 -61.59 36.53 83.72
C ASN A 19 -60.42 37.40 83.19
N GLY A 20 -60.10 37.32 81.90
CA GLY A 20 -58.99 38.07 81.29
C GLY A 20 -57.58 37.65 81.75
N VAL A 21 -57.46 36.57 82.54
CA VAL A 21 -56.17 36.05 83.03
C VAL A 21 -55.34 35.43 81.90
N ASN A 22 -55.98 34.76 80.96
CA ASN A 22 -55.33 34.21 79.78
C ASN A 22 -55.61 35.12 78.57
N PRO A 23 -54.61 35.39 77.70
CA PRO A 23 -54.84 36.05 76.42
C PRO A 23 -55.91 35.30 75.62
N TYR A 24 -56.80 36.06 74.96
CA TYR A 24 -57.89 35.47 74.20
C TYR A 24 -57.33 34.72 72.97
N PRO A 25 -57.55 33.40 72.84
CA PRO A 25 -56.94 32.64 71.77
C PRO A 25 -57.70 32.85 70.46
N ILE A 26 -56.98 33.28 69.44
CA ILE A 26 -57.46 33.47 68.08
C ILE A 26 -56.57 32.62 67.16
N TYR A 27 -57.18 31.74 66.38
CA TYR A 27 -56.51 30.93 65.36
C TYR A 27 -57.10 31.23 63.99
N ALA A 28 -56.35 30.93 62.94
CA ALA A 28 -56.80 31.23 61.58
C ALA A 28 -56.46 30.10 60.61
N ALA A 29 -57.34 29.87 59.64
CA ALA A 29 -57.08 29.08 58.44
C ALA A 29 -57.48 29.89 57.21
N VAL A 30 -56.97 29.51 56.04
CA VAL A 30 -57.31 30.17 54.78
C VAL A 30 -58.24 29.28 53.97
N GLU A 31 -59.35 29.83 53.46
CA GLU A 31 -60.21 29.09 52.54
C GLU A 31 -59.56 28.96 51.16
N LYS A 32 -59.24 27.73 50.76
CA LYS A 32 -58.51 27.44 49.52
C LYS A 32 -59.24 27.89 48.25
N ARG A 33 -60.58 27.94 48.24
CA ARG A 33 -61.36 28.22 47.01
C ARG A 33 -61.07 29.58 46.39
N ASN A 34 -60.73 30.59 47.19
CA ASN A 34 -60.38 31.93 46.72
C ASN A 34 -58.88 32.08 46.37
N ILE A 35 -58.05 31.08 46.63
CA ILE A 35 -56.63 31.06 46.24
C ILE A 35 -56.48 30.67 44.75
N ILE A 36 -57.51 30.07 44.15
CA ILE A 36 -57.46 29.45 42.81
C ILE A 36 -57.92 30.43 41.70
N ASN A 37 -58.59 31.53 42.04
CA ASN A 37 -58.99 32.55 41.05
C ASN A 37 -57.87 33.59 40.84
N GLU A 38 -57.03 33.31 39.85
CA GLU A 38 -56.21 34.22 39.03
C GLU A 38 -55.94 35.64 39.57
N ASN A 39 -55.17 35.72 40.65
CA ASN A 39 -54.12 36.73 40.84
C ASN A 39 -53.24 36.30 42.01
N LYS A 40 -51.94 36.11 41.79
CA LYS A 40 -50.96 35.60 42.77
C LYS A 40 -50.77 36.47 44.04
N ASN A 41 -51.57 37.53 44.19
CA ASN A 41 -51.59 38.45 45.33
C ASN A 41 -52.98 38.60 45.97
N ALA A 42 -53.95 37.75 45.65
CA ALA A 42 -55.23 37.74 46.36
C ALA A 42 -55.04 37.08 47.73
N SER A 43 -55.20 37.85 48.81
CA SER A 43 -55.27 37.31 50.16
C SER A 43 -56.45 36.35 50.21
N GLY A 44 -56.19 35.04 50.30
CA GLY A 44 -57.25 34.07 50.50
C GLY A 44 -58.09 34.46 51.71
N THR A 45 -59.39 34.18 51.66
CA THR A 45 -60.31 34.60 52.73
C THR A 45 -59.94 33.89 54.02
N TRP A 46 -59.65 34.67 55.06
CA TRP A 46 -59.32 34.14 56.38
C TRP A 46 -60.58 33.67 57.10
N PHE A 47 -60.50 32.47 57.66
CA PHE A 47 -61.48 31.92 58.58
C PHE A 47 -60.87 31.94 59.98
N GLU A 48 -61.46 32.72 60.87
CA GLU A 48 -61.04 32.88 62.25
C GLU A 48 -61.72 31.84 63.14
N PHE A 49 -60.98 31.31 64.12
CA PHE A 49 -61.47 30.41 65.14
C PHE A 49 -61.15 30.96 66.52
N THR A 50 -62.17 31.14 67.34
CA THR A 50 -62.04 31.50 68.76
C THR A 50 -62.78 30.47 69.62
N PRO A 51 -62.63 30.47 70.95
CA PRO A 51 -63.43 29.61 71.82
C PRO A 51 -64.94 29.87 71.72
N HIS A 52 -65.34 31.10 71.39
CA HIS A 52 -66.75 31.50 71.36
C HIS A 52 -67.36 31.28 69.98
N ASP A 53 -66.78 31.95 68.99
CA ASP A 53 -67.29 32.00 67.64
C ASP A 53 -66.18 31.74 66.62
N SER A 54 -66.54 31.16 65.50
CA SER A 54 -65.63 30.95 64.38
C SER A 54 -66.36 31.35 63.11
N GLY A 55 -65.64 31.98 62.18
CA GLY A 55 -66.29 32.60 61.04
C GLY A 55 -65.34 33.31 60.11
N PHE A 56 -65.92 34.03 59.17
CA PHE A 56 -65.20 34.88 58.23
C PHE A 56 -65.32 36.35 58.67
N PRO A 57 -64.25 36.96 59.22
CA PRO A 57 -64.27 38.35 59.63
C PRO A 57 -64.66 39.30 58.50
N ASP A 58 -64.15 39.06 57.29
CA ASP A 58 -64.40 39.87 56.10
C ASP A 58 -65.88 39.96 55.70
N TYR A 59 -66.68 38.94 56.07
CA TYR A 59 -68.11 38.88 55.76
C TYR A 59 -69.00 39.12 56.98
N GLY A 60 -68.41 39.33 58.17
CA GLY A 60 -69.15 39.39 59.42
C GLY A 60 -69.94 38.11 59.72
N ALA A 61 -69.56 36.98 59.11
CA ALA A 61 -70.34 35.74 59.14
C ALA A 61 -69.73 34.77 60.15
N PHE A 62 -70.34 34.67 61.32
CA PHE A 62 -69.86 33.85 62.44
C PHE A 62 -70.90 32.83 62.90
N VAL A 63 -70.41 31.71 63.39
CA VAL A 63 -71.19 30.68 64.08
C VAL A 63 -70.51 30.33 65.41
N ASN A 64 -71.27 29.82 66.36
CA ASN A 64 -70.68 29.29 67.59
C ASN A 64 -69.65 28.20 67.24
N THR A 65 -68.48 28.24 67.87
CA THR A 65 -67.39 27.31 67.56
C THR A 65 -67.80 25.83 67.68
N GLU A 66 -68.76 25.52 68.55
CA GLU A 66 -69.31 24.17 68.75
C GLU A 66 -69.97 23.59 67.49
N VAL A 67 -70.45 24.45 66.58
CA VAL A 67 -71.14 24.04 65.36
C VAL A 67 -70.27 24.14 64.11
N VAL A 68 -68.98 24.46 64.24
CA VAL A 68 -68.03 24.48 63.13
C VAL A 68 -67.93 23.08 62.50
N GLY A 69 -68.17 23.02 61.19
CA GLY A 69 -68.26 21.76 60.43
C GLY A 69 -69.65 21.13 60.37
N SER A 70 -70.66 21.79 60.95
CA SER A 70 -72.08 21.48 60.70
C SER A 70 -72.51 21.95 59.30
N LYS A 71 -73.68 21.51 58.82
CA LYS A 71 -74.27 21.99 57.57
C LYS A 71 -75.34 23.04 57.85
N PHE A 72 -75.29 24.13 57.09
CA PHE A 72 -76.20 25.27 57.22
C PHE A 72 -76.96 25.50 55.90
N LYS A 73 -78.19 26.02 55.97
CA LYS A 73 -78.97 26.48 54.82
C LYS A 73 -79.79 27.71 55.23
N GLY A 74 -79.63 28.83 54.53
CA GLY A 74 -80.37 30.06 54.82
C GLY A 74 -80.05 30.69 56.18
N GLY A 75 -78.90 30.37 56.79
CA GLY A 75 -78.52 30.82 58.13
C GLY A 75 -78.82 29.79 59.23
N ASP A 76 -79.72 28.83 58.97
CA ASP A 76 -80.11 27.82 59.95
C ASP A 76 -79.29 26.53 59.83
N ILE A 77 -79.05 25.88 60.97
CA ILE A 77 -78.40 24.56 61.03
C ILE A 77 -79.38 23.51 60.50
N THR A 78 -78.99 22.83 59.42
CA THR A 78 -79.77 21.69 58.88
C THR A 78 -79.30 20.36 59.44
N ILE A 79 -77.99 20.18 59.60
CA ILE A 79 -77.39 18.99 60.19
C ILE A 79 -76.31 19.44 61.17
N LYS A 80 -76.52 19.20 62.46
CA LYS A 80 -75.54 19.47 63.51
C LYS A 80 -74.42 18.43 63.45
N GLY A 81 -73.21 18.86 63.16
CA GLY A 81 -72.01 18.05 63.22
C GLY A 81 -71.47 17.93 64.65
N ALA A 82 -70.65 16.92 64.90
CA ALA A 82 -69.84 16.88 66.12
C ALA A 82 -68.79 18.01 66.08
N GLU A 83 -68.60 18.68 67.22
CA GLU A 83 -67.59 19.72 67.35
C GLU A 83 -66.20 19.16 66.99
N LYS A 84 -65.42 19.93 66.25
CA LYS A 84 -64.06 19.53 65.89
C LYS A 84 -63.15 19.54 67.12
N THR A 85 -62.38 18.47 67.27
CA THR A 85 -61.36 18.39 68.33
C THR A 85 -60.23 19.38 68.05
N ILE A 86 -59.53 19.78 69.12
CA ILE A 86 -58.36 20.65 69.00
C ILE A 86 -57.27 20.02 68.14
N CYS A 87 -57.13 18.69 68.15
CA CYS A 87 -56.18 17.97 67.29
C CYS A 87 -56.52 18.12 65.80
N TYR A 88 -57.81 18.03 65.44
CA TYR A 88 -58.24 18.27 64.07
C TYR A 88 -57.92 19.70 63.62
N LEU A 89 -58.26 20.68 64.46
CA LEU A 89 -58.01 22.09 64.14
C LEU A 89 -56.52 22.41 64.02
N ARG A 90 -55.66 21.82 64.86
CA ARG A 90 -54.19 21.93 64.71
C ARG A 90 -53.69 21.36 63.38
N GLY A 91 -54.27 20.25 62.92
CA GLY A 91 -53.98 19.69 61.60
C GLY A 91 -54.40 20.63 60.47
N LEU A 92 -55.57 21.26 60.61
CA LEU A 92 -56.06 22.26 59.66
C LEU A 92 -55.13 23.49 59.59
N TRP A 93 -54.77 24.07 60.73
CA TRP A 93 -53.89 25.24 60.84
C TRP A 93 -52.45 24.96 60.38
N GLY A 94 -52.00 23.70 60.44
CA GLY A 94 -50.65 23.26 60.03
C GLY A 94 -50.59 22.50 58.70
N SER A 95 -51.63 22.59 57.87
CA SER A 95 -51.80 21.72 56.69
C SER A 95 -50.82 21.95 55.54
N ALA A 96 -49.98 23.00 55.58
CA ALA A 96 -48.99 23.30 54.55
C ALA A 96 -48.02 22.13 54.25
N LEU A 97 -47.68 21.34 55.27
CA LEU A 97 -46.76 20.19 55.13
C LEU A 97 -47.39 18.97 54.44
N ALA A 98 -48.70 18.99 54.20
CA ALA A 98 -49.44 17.89 53.60
C ALA A 98 -49.83 18.16 52.14
N ASP A 99 -49.10 19.05 51.44
CA ASP A 99 -49.36 19.31 50.03
C ASP A 99 -49.00 18.09 49.16
N GLU A 100 -50.02 17.52 48.52
CA GLU A 100 -49.88 16.29 47.73
C GLU A 100 -48.95 16.48 46.52
N HIS A 101 -48.91 17.67 45.94
CA HIS A 101 -48.13 17.95 44.75
C HIS A 101 -46.62 18.02 45.07
N GLU A 102 -46.26 18.72 46.14
CA GLU A 102 -44.87 18.78 46.63
C GLU A 102 -44.36 17.39 47.05
N ILE A 103 -45.18 16.60 47.72
CA ILE A 103 -44.80 15.24 48.14
C ILE A 103 -44.53 14.34 46.92
N LYS A 104 -45.40 14.39 45.89
CA LYS A 104 -45.26 13.57 44.68
C LYS A 104 -44.02 13.94 43.86
N THR A 105 -43.70 15.23 43.76
CA THR A 105 -42.53 15.70 43.01
C THR A 105 -41.23 15.27 43.69
N TYR A 106 -41.14 15.43 45.01
CA TYR A 106 -39.97 15.00 45.79
C TYR A 106 -39.65 13.51 45.64
N ILE A 107 -40.67 12.64 45.63
CA ILE A 107 -40.48 11.18 45.47
C ILE A 107 -39.94 10.82 44.08
N LYS A 108 -40.35 11.55 43.02
CA LYS A 108 -39.90 11.27 41.65
C LYS A 108 -38.42 11.60 41.45
N ASP A 109 -37.95 12.73 41.97
CA ASP A 109 -36.56 13.20 41.79
C ASP A 109 -35.53 12.33 42.51
N LYS A 110 -35.92 11.61 43.57
CA LYS A 110 -35.02 10.74 44.34
C LYS A 110 -34.87 9.33 43.75
N LYS A 111 -35.47 9.02 42.58
CA LYS A 111 -35.42 7.68 41.99
C LYS A 111 -34.04 7.42 41.36
N HIS A 112 -33.20 6.63 42.02
CA HIS A 112 -31.91 6.19 41.48
C HIS A 112 -32.09 5.18 40.33
N PRO A 113 -31.18 5.16 39.33
CA PRO A 113 -31.23 4.18 38.25
C PRO A 113 -31.14 2.77 38.82
N THR A 114 -32.03 1.91 38.36
CA THR A 114 -32.11 0.52 38.79
C THR A 114 -30.96 -0.29 38.18
N THR A 115 -30.70 -1.48 38.73
CA THR A 115 -29.75 -2.42 38.14
C THR A 115 -30.08 -2.73 36.68
N MET A 116 -31.36 -2.78 36.32
CA MET A 116 -31.81 -3.00 34.94
C MET A 116 -31.38 -1.88 34.00
N ASP A 117 -31.45 -0.62 34.45
CA ASP A 117 -31.05 0.54 33.64
C ASP A 117 -29.55 0.50 33.31
N ARG A 118 -28.73 0.06 34.28
CA ARG A 118 -27.28 -0.11 34.08
C ARG A 118 -26.98 -1.23 33.08
N ILE A 119 -27.66 -2.37 33.22
CA ILE A 119 -27.52 -3.50 32.28
C ILE A 119 -27.91 -3.07 30.86
N LEU A 120 -29.01 -2.34 30.70
CA LEU A 120 -29.42 -1.84 29.39
C LEU A 120 -28.39 -0.89 28.77
N GLN A 121 -27.76 -0.03 29.58
CA GLN A 121 -26.69 0.85 29.12
C GLN A 121 -25.44 0.08 28.66
N GLU A 122 -25.04 -0.95 29.41
CA GLU A 122 -23.93 -1.83 29.04
C GLU A 122 -24.23 -2.60 27.76
N ILE A 123 -25.42 -3.21 27.64
CA ILE A 123 -25.87 -3.91 26.42
C ILE A 123 -25.83 -2.95 25.23
N THR A 124 -26.36 -1.74 25.37
CA THR A 124 -26.35 -0.74 24.29
C THR A 124 -24.94 -0.38 23.87
N THR A 125 -24.01 -0.28 24.82
CA THR A 125 -22.61 0.02 24.56
C THR A 125 -21.92 -1.13 23.83
N VAL A 126 -22.17 -2.37 24.25
CA VAL A 126 -21.66 -3.57 23.59
C VAL A 126 -22.23 -3.70 22.17
N SER A 127 -23.53 -3.52 21.98
CA SER A 127 -24.17 -3.55 20.65
C SER A 127 -23.57 -2.52 19.69
N ARG A 128 -23.26 -1.31 20.17
CA ARG A 128 -22.58 -0.29 19.34
C ARG A 128 -21.18 -0.74 18.92
N ARG A 129 -20.43 -1.35 19.84
CA ARG A 129 -19.08 -1.87 19.54
C ARG A 129 -19.14 -3.01 18.52
N ILE A 130 -20.11 -3.92 18.66
CA ILE A 130 -20.33 -5.03 17.71
C ILE A 130 -20.63 -4.47 16.31
N GLY A 131 -21.54 -3.51 16.18
CA GLY A 131 -21.84 -2.91 14.88
C GLY A 131 -20.62 -2.20 14.25
N GLY A 132 -19.75 -1.59 15.06
CA GLY A 132 -18.48 -1.04 14.59
C GLY A 132 -17.51 -2.11 14.10
N MET A 133 -17.46 -3.26 14.78
CA MET A 133 -16.65 -4.40 14.35
C MET A 133 -17.17 -5.00 13.03
N ASP A 134 -18.49 -5.12 12.84
CA ASP A 134 -19.07 -5.64 11.59
C ASP A 134 -18.70 -4.76 10.37
N ALA A 135 -18.70 -3.44 10.55
CA ALA A 135 -18.27 -2.51 9.51
C ALA A 135 -16.78 -2.69 9.16
N TYR A 136 -15.92 -2.83 10.18
CA TYR A 136 -14.48 -3.06 9.99
C TYR A 136 -14.17 -4.42 9.36
N ILE A 137 -14.88 -5.48 9.76
CA ILE A 137 -14.75 -6.81 9.15
C ILE A 137 -15.15 -6.75 7.67
N THR A 138 -16.21 -6.00 7.36
CA THR A 138 -16.67 -5.81 5.98
C THR A 138 -15.61 -5.10 5.14
N SER A 139 -14.96 -4.04 5.65
CA SER A 139 -13.89 -3.34 4.93
C SER A 139 -12.67 -4.23 4.69
N LEU A 140 -12.21 -4.96 5.72
CA LEU A 140 -11.12 -5.93 5.58
C LEU A 140 -11.46 -7.04 4.57
N THR A 141 -12.71 -7.50 4.55
CA THR A 141 -13.18 -8.51 3.57
C THR A 141 -13.13 -7.97 2.13
N LEU A 142 -13.41 -6.68 1.93
CA LEU A 142 -13.31 -6.05 0.62
C LEU A 142 -11.84 -5.91 0.16
N GLU A 143 -10.97 -5.45 1.05
CA GLU A 143 -9.53 -5.32 0.78
C GLU A 143 -8.88 -6.68 0.45
N THR A 144 -9.21 -7.72 1.22
CA THR A 144 -8.72 -9.08 0.96
C THR A 144 -9.16 -9.63 -0.40
N LYS A 145 -10.41 -9.37 -0.83
CA LYS A 145 -10.87 -9.71 -2.18
C LYS A 145 -10.11 -8.94 -3.28
N SER A 146 -9.84 -7.64 -3.05
CA SER A 146 -9.04 -6.84 -3.98
C SER A 146 -7.63 -7.43 -4.13
N MET A 147 -6.96 -7.74 -3.02
CA MET A 147 -5.63 -8.36 -3.03
C MET A 147 -5.63 -9.72 -3.74
N GLN A 148 -6.67 -10.53 -3.56
CA GLN A 148 -6.81 -11.81 -4.27
C GLN A 148 -6.89 -11.64 -5.78
N ALA A 149 -7.62 -10.62 -6.26
CA ALA A 149 -7.71 -10.32 -7.69
C ALA A 149 -6.36 -9.87 -8.28
N GLU A 150 -5.61 -9.03 -7.55
CA GLU A 150 -4.26 -8.63 -7.95
C GLU A 150 -3.28 -9.81 -7.98
N ILE A 151 -3.32 -10.68 -6.98
CA ILE A 151 -2.49 -11.90 -6.94
C ILE A 151 -2.80 -12.80 -8.14
N ALA A 152 -4.07 -13.00 -8.50
CA ALA A 152 -4.44 -13.79 -9.68
C ALA A 152 -3.91 -13.16 -10.98
N SER A 153 -3.95 -11.83 -11.09
CA SER A 153 -3.36 -11.10 -12.22
C SER A 153 -1.84 -11.30 -12.30
N PHE A 154 -1.14 -11.20 -11.16
CA PHE A 154 0.30 -11.44 -11.11
C PHE A 154 0.66 -12.89 -11.43
N GLN A 155 -0.11 -13.87 -10.96
CA GLN A 155 0.10 -15.27 -11.31
C GLN A 155 0.04 -15.49 -12.83
N SER A 156 -0.98 -14.94 -13.51
CA SER A 156 -1.09 -15.02 -14.96
C SER A 156 0.11 -14.39 -15.68
N ARG A 157 0.57 -13.23 -15.21
CA ARG A 157 1.75 -12.55 -15.76
C ARG A 157 3.03 -13.36 -15.56
N VAL A 158 3.22 -13.96 -14.39
CA VAL A 158 4.38 -14.81 -14.07
C VAL A 158 4.41 -16.04 -14.98
N THR A 159 3.29 -16.75 -15.13
CA THR A 159 3.21 -17.89 -16.06
C THR A 159 3.56 -17.49 -17.50
N GLY A 160 3.09 -16.33 -17.95
CA GLY A 160 3.46 -15.81 -19.28
C GLY A 160 4.95 -15.49 -19.41
N LEU A 161 5.59 -14.98 -18.36
CA LEU A 161 7.04 -14.73 -18.34
C LEU A 161 7.84 -16.04 -18.31
N GLU A 162 7.41 -17.03 -17.54
CA GLU A 162 8.05 -18.35 -17.49
C GLU A 162 8.04 -19.04 -18.86
N GLN A 163 6.91 -19.00 -19.57
CA GLN A 163 6.81 -19.54 -20.93
C GLN A 163 7.76 -18.82 -21.90
N ARG A 164 7.81 -17.49 -21.85
CA ARG A 164 8.72 -16.70 -22.70
C ARG A 164 10.19 -16.96 -22.37
N MET A 165 10.52 -17.12 -21.09
CA MET A 165 11.87 -17.47 -20.65
C MET A 165 12.30 -18.82 -21.21
N GLY A 166 11.43 -19.83 -21.15
CA GLY A 166 11.70 -21.14 -21.77
C GLY A 166 11.97 -21.06 -23.27
N LEU A 167 11.25 -20.21 -24.01
CA LEU A 167 11.52 -19.99 -25.44
C LEU A 167 12.87 -19.31 -25.69
N VAL A 168 13.23 -18.32 -24.88
CA VAL A 168 14.53 -17.63 -25.00
C VAL A 168 15.68 -18.55 -24.66
N GLU A 169 15.54 -19.39 -23.65
CA GLU A 169 16.56 -20.39 -23.28
C GLU A 169 16.78 -21.38 -24.43
N ALA A 170 15.71 -21.89 -25.05
CA ALA A 170 15.80 -22.79 -26.20
C ALA A 170 16.45 -22.13 -27.42
N GLU A 171 16.14 -20.86 -27.71
CA GLU A 171 16.80 -20.13 -28.80
C GLU A 171 18.29 -19.90 -28.51
N THR A 172 18.63 -19.63 -27.25
CA THR A 172 20.02 -19.41 -26.83
C THR A 172 20.86 -20.69 -26.99
N THR A 173 20.30 -21.86 -26.66
CA THR A 173 20.99 -23.14 -26.89
C THR A 173 21.19 -23.39 -28.38
N MET A 174 20.17 -23.16 -29.22
CA MET A 174 20.31 -23.31 -30.67
C MET A 174 21.32 -22.34 -31.26
N SER A 175 21.38 -21.09 -30.78
CA SER A 175 22.38 -20.13 -31.24
C SER A 175 23.80 -20.56 -30.88
N ARG A 176 23.99 -21.13 -29.69
CA ARG A 176 25.29 -21.66 -29.26
C ARG A 176 25.74 -22.82 -30.14
N ASP A 177 24.84 -23.72 -30.50
CA ASP A 177 25.15 -24.83 -31.41
C ASP A 177 25.52 -24.31 -32.81
N ARG A 178 24.78 -23.31 -33.32
CA ARG A 178 25.11 -22.62 -34.59
C ARG A 178 26.49 -21.99 -34.54
N ASP A 179 26.87 -21.33 -33.45
CA ASP A 179 28.20 -20.72 -33.30
C ASP A 179 29.31 -21.77 -33.31
N GLN A 180 29.07 -22.92 -32.68
CA GLN A 180 30.01 -24.05 -32.69
C GLN A 180 30.18 -24.63 -34.10
N ASP A 181 29.08 -24.77 -34.85
CA ASP A 181 29.11 -25.19 -36.26
C ASP A 181 29.84 -24.17 -37.14
N LEU A 182 29.62 -22.88 -36.93
CA LEU A 182 30.32 -21.82 -37.66
C LEU A 182 31.83 -21.85 -37.39
N LEU A 183 32.24 -22.07 -36.14
CA LEU A 183 33.66 -22.24 -35.79
C LEU A 183 34.26 -23.46 -36.49
N TYR A 184 33.55 -24.59 -36.48
CA TYR A 184 33.99 -25.79 -37.17
C TYR A 184 34.11 -25.58 -38.69
N LEU A 185 33.09 -25.00 -39.32
CA LEU A 185 33.08 -24.69 -40.74
C LEU A 185 34.19 -23.71 -41.12
N ARG A 186 34.42 -22.68 -40.30
CA ARG A 186 35.51 -21.72 -40.51
C ARG A 186 36.88 -22.39 -40.44
N SER A 187 37.09 -23.27 -39.47
CA SER A 187 38.32 -24.07 -39.37
C SER A 187 38.49 -24.99 -40.59
N LYS A 188 37.41 -25.63 -41.05
CA LYS A 188 37.43 -26.50 -42.22
C LYS A 188 37.73 -25.72 -43.51
N LEU A 189 37.12 -24.55 -43.69
CA LEU A 189 37.39 -23.66 -44.83
C LEU A 189 38.85 -23.19 -44.83
N THR A 190 39.38 -22.81 -43.67
CA THR A 190 40.79 -22.41 -43.52
C THR A 190 41.74 -23.55 -43.93
N ASP A 191 41.50 -24.77 -43.44
CA ASP A 191 42.30 -25.95 -43.80
C ASP A 191 42.18 -26.30 -45.30
N MET A 192 40.98 -26.21 -45.89
CA MET A 192 40.79 -26.44 -47.32
C MET A 192 41.51 -25.40 -48.18
N GLU A 193 41.44 -24.12 -47.80
CA GLU A 193 42.14 -23.03 -48.48
C GLU A 193 43.65 -23.21 -48.41
N ASP A 194 44.20 -23.49 -47.21
CA ASP A 194 45.63 -23.73 -47.02
C ASP A 194 46.12 -24.96 -47.81
N ARG A 195 45.33 -26.06 -47.86
CA ARG A 195 45.65 -27.23 -48.68
C ARG A 195 45.70 -26.89 -50.16
N SER A 196 44.76 -26.07 -50.64
CA SER A 196 44.72 -25.62 -52.04
C SER A 196 45.86 -24.67 -52.38
N GLN A 197 46.43 -23.95 -51.42
CA GLN A 197 47.53 -23.00 -51.59
C GLN A 197 48.90 -23.61 -51.29
N ARG A 198 48.96 -24.88 -50.85
CA ARG A 198 50.18 -25.52 -50.34
C ARG A 198 51.32 -25.61 -51.36
N ASP A 199 50.98 -25.67 -52.65
CA ASP A 199 51.94 -25.72 -53.75
C ASP A 199 52.24 -24.33 -54.34
N ASN A 200 51.63 -23.28 -53.79
CA ASN A 200 51.92 -21.90 -54.15
C ASN A 200 53.14 -21.38 -53.38
N ILE A 201 53.98 -20.64 -54.09
CA ILE A 201 54.99 -19.74 -53.52
C ILE A 201 54.62 -18.30 -53.85
N ARG A 202 54.97 -17.39 -52.94
CA ARG A 202 54.76 -15.96 -53.10
C ARG A 202 56.11 -15.24 -53.11
N LEU A 203 56.39 -14.54 -54.20
CA LEU A 203 57.61 -13.76 -54.37
C LEU A 203 57.32 -12.28 -54.19
N HIS A 204 58.16 -11.61 -53.42
CA HIS A 204 58.11 -10.18 -53.15
C HIS A 204 59.44 -9.55 -53.55
N GLY A 205 59.41 -8.31 -54.05
CA GLY A 205 60.62 -7.52 -54.35
C GLY A 205 61.02 -7.46 -55.83
N ILE A 206 60.48 -8.34 -56.69
CA ILE A 206 60.73 -8.32 -58.14
C ILE A 206 60.06 -7.09 -58.76
N LEU A 207 60.80 -6.22 -59.45
CA LEU A 207 60.24 -4.98 -60.02
C LEU A 207 59.27 -5.30 -61.15
N GLU A 208 58.30 -4.42 -61.38
CA GLU A 208 57.31 -4.61 -62.46
C GLU A 208 58.03 -4.59 -63.83
N ASN A 209 57.68 -5.54 -64.69
CA ASN A 209 58.20 -5.77 -66.05
C ASN A 209 59.57 -6.46 -66.13
N GLU A 210 60.24 -6.78 -65.02
CA GLU A 210 61.44 -7.64 -65.03
C GLU A 210 61.13 -9.08 -65.48
N GLU A 211 59.89 -9.52 -65.27
CA GLU A 211 59.42 -10.85 -65.69
C GLU A 211 59.39 -11.04 -67.21
N GLY A 212 59.42 -9.95 -67.99
CA GLY A 212 59.23 -9.99 -69.44
C GLY A 212 57.84 -10.47 -69.85
N ALA A 213 57.75 -11.11 -71.02
CA ALA A 213 56.49 -11.59 -71.59
C ALA A 213 55.98 -12.90 -70.97
N ASP A 214 56.89 -13.76 -70.49
CA ASP A 214 56.58 -15.06 -69.91
C ASP A 214 57.13 -15.19 -68.49
N MET A 215 56.21 -15.08 -67.54
CA MET A 215 56.53 -15.18 -66.11
C MET A 215 57.03 -16.56 -65.70
N GLN A 216 56.55 -17.64 -66.33
CA GLN A 216 56.99 -18.99 -65.98
C GLN A 216 58.43 -19.21 -66.45
N TYR A 217 58.75 -18.78 -67.67
CA TYR A 217 60.12 -18.81 -68.19
C TYR A 217 61.08 -18.02 -67.29
N PHE A 218 60.70 -16.79 -66.92
CA PHE A 218 61.48 -15.98 -65.99
C PHE A 218 61.74 -16.70 -64.67
N LEU A 219 60.69 -17.23 -64.02
CA LEU A 219 60.83 -17.94 -62.74
C LEU A 219 61.68 -19.22 -62.84
N ASN A 220 61.58 -19.96 -63.95
CA ASN A 220 62.38 -21.15 -64.20
C ASN A 220 63.88 -20.80 -64.33
N SER A 221 64.20 -19.62 -64.89
CA SER A 221 65.57 -19.12 -64.99
C SER A 221 66.10 -18.48 -63.69
N ALA A 222 65.21 -17.89 -62.88
CA ALA A 222 65.57 -17.10 -61.70
C ALA A 222 65.65 -17.93 -60.41
N LEU A 223 64.68 -18.81 -60.16
CA LEU A 223 64.61 -19.58 -58.90
C LEU A 223 65.83 -20.46 -58.64
N PRO A 224 66.38 -21.22 -59.62
CA PRO A 224 67.60 -21.99 -59.41
C PRO A 224 68.79 -21.12 -59.00
N LYS A 225 68.94 -19.95 -59.65
CA LYS A 225 70.01 -18.98 -59.35
C LYS A 225 69.86 -18.35 -57.96
N LEU A 226 68.63 -17.98 -57.58
CA LEU A 226 68.36 -17.36 -56.28
C LEU A 226 68.55 -18.33 -55.13
N THR A 227 68.07 -19.57 -55.28
CA THR A 227 68.07 -20.58 -54.21
C THR A 227 69.34 -21.43 -54.16
N SER A 228 70.20 -21.32 -55.18
CA SER A 228 71.36 -22.20 -55.38
C SER A 228 70.97 -23.69 -55.38
N LEU A 229 69.77 -23.99 -55.88
CA LEU A 229 69.24 -25.34 -56.02
C LEU A 229 69.28 -25.76 -57.48
N ASP A 230 69.62 -27.02 -57.69
CA ASP A 230 69.52 -27.65 -59.00
C ASP A 230 68.19 -28.41 -59.10
N PHE A 231 67.48 -28.21 -60.21
CA PHE A 231 66.16 -28.80 -60.44
C PHE A 231 66.19 -29.64 -61.71
N ASP A 232 66.22 -30.96 -61.51
CA ASP A 232 66.07 -31.95 -62.57
C ASP A 232 64.88 -32.88 -62.23
N PRO A 233 63.75 -32.84 -62.97
CA PRO A 233 63.49 -31.98 -64.12
C PRO A 233 63.27 -30.50 -63.74
N PRO A 234 63.29 -29.57 -64.73
CA PRO A 234 63.01 -28.15 -64.52
C PRO A 234 61.69 -27.89 -63.80
N ILE A 235 61.56 -26.70 -63.19
CA ILE A 235 60.37 -26.36 -62.41
C ILE A 235 59.16 -26.22 -63.35
N GLU A 236 58.16 -27.08 -63.17
CA GLU A 236 56.89 -27.02 -63.89
C GLU A 236 55.90 -26.17 -63.08
N PHE A 237 55.31 -25.14 -63.71
CA PHE A 237 54.32 -24.28 -63.09
C PHE A 237 52.92 -24.61 -63.63
N GLN A 238 51.94 -24.73 -62.74
CA GLN A 238 50.54 -24.76 -63.14
C GLN A 238 50.05 -23.35 -63.52
N ARG A 239 50.51 -22.32 -62.78
CA ARG A 239 50.21 -20.90 -63.05
C ARG A 239 51.24 -20.01 -62.35
N ALA A 240 51.54 -18.84 -62.94
CA ALA A 240 52.33 -17.79 -62.32
C ALA A 240 51.81 -16.42 -62.76
N HIS A 241 51.52 -15.53 -61.81
CA HIS A 241 50.96 -14.20 -62.10
C HIS A 241 51.16 -13.20 -60.95
N ARG A 242 51.09 -11.91 -61.26
CA ARG A 242 51.05 -10.82 -60.26
C ARG A 242 49.69 -10.73 -59.60
N VAL A 243 49.67 -10.47 -58.29
CA VAL A 243 48.44 -10.39 -57.49
C VAL A 243 48.18 -8.98 -57.00
N GLY A 244 46.93 -8.52 -57.18
CA GLY A 244 46.44 -7.22 -56.74
C GLY A 244 46.48 -6.12 -57.81
N PRO A 245 45.84 -4.97 -57.53
CA PRO A 245 45.76 -3.85 -58.46
C PRO A 245 47.13 -3.18 -58.63
N LYS A 246 47.45 -2.74 -59.86
CA LYS A 246 48.63 -1.90 -60.12
C LYS A 246 48.48 -0.59 -59.33
N ARG A 247 49.38 -0.34 -58.38
CA ARG A 247 49.39 0.92 -57.63
C ARG A 247 50.07 1.98 -58.50
N SER A 248 49.29 2.92 -59.03
CA SER A 248 49.82 4.05 -59.80
C SER A 248 50.80 4.87 -58.94
N GLY A 249 52.02 5.10 -59.45
CA GLY A 249 52.87 6.19 -58.99
C GLY A 249 53.95 5.90 -57.94
N ASN A 250 54.20 4.65 -57.52
CA ASN A 250 55.31 4.39 -56.59
C ASN A 250 56.07 3.08 -56.94
N PRO A 251 57.22 3.17 -57.65
CA PRO A 251 58.04 2.02 -58.05
C PRO A 251 58.60 1.22 -56.86
N SER A 252 58.60 1.82 -55.66
CA SER A 252 59.18 1.24 -54.44
C SER A 252 58.40 0.05 -53.87
N ARG A 253 57.19 -0.26 -54.37
CA ARG A 253 56.35 -1.38 -53.85
C ARG A 253 55.75 -2.22 -54.99
N PRO A 254 56.54 -3.09 -55.64
CA PRO A 254 56.04 -3.95 -56.71
C PRO A 254 54.98 -4.94 -56.21
N ARG A 255 54.06 -5.37 -57.08
CA ARG A 255 53.05 -6.38 -56.71
C ARG A 255 53.69 -7.74 -56.49
N PRO A 256 53.27 -8.51 -55.48
CA PRO A 256 53.77 -9.84 -55.29
C PRO A 256 53.36 -10.75 -56.44
N ILE A 257 54.22 -11.71 -56.76
CA ILE A 257 53.94 -12.79 -57.71
C ILE A 257 53.50 -14.01 -56.91
N ILE A 258 52.43 -14.68 -57.34
CA ILE A 258 52.06 -16.00 -56.86
C ILE A 258 52.31 -17.00 -57.99
N ALA A 259 53.08 -18.05 -57.68
CA ALA A 259 53.38 -19.14 -58.59
C ALA A 259 52.99 -20.48 -57.96
N CYS A 260 52.15 -21.26 -58.64
CA CYS A 260 51.76 -22.62 -58.25
C CYS A 260 52.65 -23.61 -59.00
N LEU A 261 53.41 -24.42 -58.28
CA LEU A 261 54.27 -25.45 -58.86
C LEU A 261 53.49 -26.76 -58.99
N LEU A 262 53.84 -27.55 -60.00
CA LEU A 262 53.20 -28.86 -60.23
C LEU A 262 53.68 -29.92 -59.22
N ARG A 263 54.90 -29.77 -58.68
CA ARG A 263 55.55 -30.75 -57.82
C ARG A 263 55.76 -30.20 -56.41
N HIS A 264 55.00 -30.75 -55.45
CA HIS A 264 55.07 -30.35 -54.03
C HIS A 264 56.48 -30.37 -53.43
N ASN A 265 57.32 -31.33 -53.83
CA ASN A 265 58.70 -31.45 -53.34
C ASN A 265 59.56 -30.24 -53.72
N GLN A 266 59.41 -29.71 -54.94
CA GLN A 266 60.14 -28.52 -55.38
C GLN A 266 59.68 -27.29 -54.59
N THR A 267 58.36 -27.14 -54.35
CA THR A 267 57.82 -26.08 -53.48
C THR A 267 58.44 -26.12 -52.09
N ARG A 268 58.54 -27.31 -51.48
CA ARG A 268 59.17 -27.47 -50.16
C ARG A 268 60.65 -27.12 -50.16
N GLN A 269 61.40 -27.54 -51.17
CA GLN A 269 62.83 -27.23 -51.30
C GLN A 269 63.06 -25.72 -51.41
N ILE A 270 62.30 -25.04 -52.28
CA ILE A 270 62.37 -23.59 -52.47
C ILE A 270 62.04 -22.86 -51.16
N LEU A 271 60.94 -23.22 -50.50
CA LEU A 271 60.54 -22.59 -49.24
C LEU A 271 61.54 -22.84 -48.11
N GLN A 272 62.16 -24.02 -48.06
CA GLN A 272 63.20 -24.34 -47.08
C GLN A 272 64.47 -23.54 -47.35
N ALA A 273 64.89 -23.41 -48.60
CA ALA A 273 66.02 -22.56 -48.99
C ALA A 273 65.73 -21.09 -48.65
N ALA A 274 64.52 -20.61 -48.94
CA ALA A 274 64.08 -19.25 -48.62
C ALA A 274 64.10 -18.96 -47.11
N HIS A 275 63.69 -19.93 -46.28
CA HIS A 275 63.76 -19.79 -44.83
C HIS A 275 65.21 -19.78 -44.30
N LYS A 276 66.11 -20.57 -44.89
CA LYS A 276 67.49 -20.70 -44.41
C LYS A 276 68.43 -19.61 -44.92
N HIS A 277 68.23 -19.16 -46.15
CA HIS A 277 69.19 -18.34 -46.89
C HIS A 277 68.58 -17.04 -47.42
N GLY A 278 67.27 -16.84 -47.28
CA GLY A 278 66.62 -15.58 -47.63
C GLY A 278 66.86 -14.47 -46.60
N PRO A 279 66.65 -13.19 -46.96
CA PRO A 279 66.27 -12.68 -48.28
C PRO A 279 67.38 -12.86 -49.32
N PHE A 280 67.00 -13.06 -50.58
CA PHE A 280 67.91 -13.21 -51.71
C PHE A 280 68.17 -11.85 -52.37
N GLN A 281 69.27 -11.71 -53.11
CA GLN A 281 69.60 -10.50 -53.87
C GLN A 281 69.41 -10.74 -55.37
N MET A 282 68.75 -9.81 -56.07
CA MET A 282 68.67 -9.77 -57.53
C MET A 282 68.72 -8.31 -57.99
N ASP A 283 69.65 -7.98 -58.90
CA ASP A 283 69.76 -6.66 -59.55
C ASP A 283 69.57 -5.46 -58.61
N GLN A 284 70.19 -5.52 -57.41
CA GLN A 284 70.16 -4.51 -56.33
C GLN A 284 68.89 -4.45 -55.46
N HIS A 285 68.04 -5.48 -55.50
CA HIS A 285 66.83 -5.58 -54.71
C HIS A 285 66.72 -6.89 -53.91
N ASP A 286 66.18 -6.77 -52.70
CA ASP A 286 65.88 -7.90 -51.83
C ASP A 286 64.64 -8.65 -52.33
N ILE A 287 64.82 -9.91 -52.70
CA ILE A 287 63.74 -10.83 -53.00
C ILE A 287 63.42 -11.68 -51.77
N ARG A 288 62.16 -11.69 -51.38
CA ARG A 288 61.63 -12.61 -50.36
C ARG A 288 60.68 -13.60 -50.99
N ILE A 289 60.89 -14.87 -50.68
CA ILE A 289 60.00 -15.96 -51.05
C ILE A 289 59.33 -16.45 -49.78
N THR A 290 57.99 -16.50 -49.78
CA THR A 290 57.19 -16.96 -48.66
C THR A 290 56.17 -18.00 -49.14
N ALA A 291 55.70 -18.85 -48.23
CA ALA A 291 54.54 -19.69 -48.51
C ALA A 291 53.29 -18.81 -48.68
N ASP A 292 52.35 -19.26 -49.49
CA ASP A 292 51.02 -18.66 -49.59
C ASP A 292 50.09 -19.36 -48.60
N TYR A 293 49.58 -18.60 -47.63
CA TYR A 293 48.65 -19.09 -46.62
C TYR A 293 47.36 -18.28 -46.70
N SER A 294 46.26 -18.92 -46.28
CA SER A 294 45.01 -18.24 -46.02
C SER A 294 45.22 -17.05 -45.08
N LYS A 295 44.30 -16.09 -45.14
CA LYS A 295 44.36 -14.89 -44.29
C LYS A 295 44.41 -15.28 -42.81
N GLU A 296 43.58 -16.24 -42.39
CA GLU A 296 43.48 -16.67 -41.00
C GLU A 296 44.77 -17.31 -40.50
N THR A 297 45.39 -18.18 -41.30
CA THR A 297 46.69 -18.78 -40.96
C THR A 297 47.80 -17.73 -40.91
N ASN A 298 47.80 -16.76 -41.84
CA ASN A 298 48.73 -15.63 -41.79
C ASN A 298 48.56 -14.78 -40.52
N ASP A 299 47.33 -14.47 -40.12
CA ASP A 299 47.05 -13.69 -38.93
C ASP A 299 47.47 -14.44 -37.65
N ARG A 300 47.22 -15.76 -37.57
CA ARG A 300 47.73 -16.61 -36.48
C ARG A 300 49.26 -16.60 -36.43
N ARG A 301 49.95 -16.73 -37.57
CA ARG A 301 51.41 -16.70 -37.64
C ARG A 301 51.99 -15.35 -37.21
N LYS A 302 51.34 -14.24 -37.57
CA LYS A 302 51.75 -12.90 -37.10
C LYS A 302 51.60 -12.76 -35.59
N ALA A 303 50.55 -13.31 -35.00
CA ALA A 303 50.36 -13.28 -33.56
C ALA A 303 51.50 -14.00 -32.81
N PHE A 304 52.06 -15.08 -33.37
CA PHE A 304 53.24 -15.75 -32.80
C PHE A 304 54.54 -14.92 -32.91
N LEU A 305 54.63 -13.99 -33.86
CA LEU A 305 55.82 -13.14 -34.04
C LEU A 305 55.74 -11.83 -33.23
N ALA A 306 54.55 -11.50 -32.69
CA ALA A 306 54.32 -10.32 -31.86
C ALA A 306 54.51 -10.59 -30.35
N LEU A 307 54.81 -11.84 -29.98
CA LEU A 307 55.21 -12.29 -28.65
C LEU A 307 56.74 -12.37 -28.58
#